data_AF-A0A356AR19-F1
#
_entry.id   AF-A0A356AR19-F1
#
_cell.length_a   1.000
_cell.length_b   1.000
_cell.length_c   1.000
_cell.angle_alpha   90.00
_cell.angle_beta   90.00
_cell.angle_gamma   90.00
#
_symmetry.space_group_name_H-M   'P 1'
#
loop_
_entity.id
_entity.type
_entity.pdbx_description
1 polymer ?
#
loop_
_entity_poly.entity_id
_entity_poly.type
_entity_poly.pdbx_seq_one_letter_code
_entity_poly.pdbx_strand_id
1 'polypeptide(L)'
;PEQKPFFAGTYFPKQSAGQYPGFIDIITHFAEAWKENKNQFFEDTAQIEAFLKQSMDKHSEELKQSVIQSAFEELKSQYDPLYGGAGIA
;
A
#
# COMPACT_ATOMS: atom_id res chain seq x y z
N PRO A 1 16.79 11.68 14.05
CA PRO A 1 15.97 11.09 12.95
C PRO A 1 14.51 11.55 13.10
N GLU A 2 13.93 12.15 12.06
CA GLU A 2 12.58 12.74 12.09
C GLU A 2 11.46 11.74 11.76
N GLN A 3 11.80 10.45 11.59
CA GLN A 3 10.85 9.35 11.31
C GLN A 3 9.97 9.56 10.06
N LYS A 4 10.52 10.22 9.02
CA LYS A 4 9.79 10.46 7.78
C LYS A 4 9.75 9.20 6.88
N PRO A 5 8.59 8.84 6.30
CA PRO A 5 8.47 7.70 5.42
C PRO A 5 9.15 7.97 4.07
N PHE A 6 10.05 7.08 3.66
CA PHE A 6 10.81 7.21 2.41
C PHE A 6 10.58 6.03 1.43
N PHE A 7 10.01 4.93 1.90
CA PHE A 7 9.67 3.77 1.07
C PHE A 7 8.60 2.92 1.75
N ALA A 8 7.73 2.27 0.96
CA ALA A 8 6.68 1.38 1.46
C ALA A 8 6.40 0.25 0.48
N GLY A 9 5.97 -0.89 1.00
CA GLY A 9 5.53 -2.05 0.23
C GLY A 9 4.99 -3.14 1.15
N THR A 10 4.30 -4.12 0.56
CA THR A 10 3.61 -5.19 1.31
C THR A 10 4.49 -6.40 1.55
N TYR A 11 5.40 -6.71 0.62
CA TYR A 11 6.36 -7.81 0.74
C TYR A 11 7.63 -7.52 -0.07
N PHE A 12 8.78 -7.80 0.55
CA PHE A 12 10.09 -7.71 -0.08
C PHE A 12 10.81 -9.06 0.06
N PRO A 13 10.92 -9.87 -1.01
CA PRO A 13 11.67 -11.12 -0.95
C PRO A 13 13.15 -10.84 -0.63
N LYS A 14 13.87 -11.82 -0.08
CA LYS A 14 15.30 -11.65 0.26
C LYS A 14 16.13 -11.22 -0.96
N GLN A 15 15.88 -11.84 -2.09
CA GLN A 15 16.48 -11.53 -3.39
C GLN A 15 15.38 -11.10 -4.35
N SER A 16 15.71 -10.25 -5.32
CA SER A 16 14.76 -9.84 -6.36
C SER A 16 14.15 -11.05 -7.07
N ALA A 17 12.84 -11.02 -7.29
CA ALA A 17 12.10 -12.10 -7.92
C ALA A 17 11.05 -11.53 -8.89
N GLY A 18 11.30 -11.66 -10.19
CA GLY A 18 10.44 -11.10 -11.23
C GLY A 18 10.30 -9.57 -11.07
N GLN A 19 9.07 -9.11 -10.88
CA GLN A 19 8.74 -7.69 -10.66
C GLN A 19 8.90 -7.21 -9.21
N TYR A 20 9.24 -8.11 -8.28
CA TYR A 20 9.39 -7.76 -6.87
C TYR A 20 10.85 -7.43 -6.54
N PRO A 21 11.13 -6.18 -6.12
CA PRO A 21 12.48 -5.81 -5.68
C PRO A 21 12.86 -6.57 -4.41
N GLY A 22 14.11 -7.05 -4.38
CA GLY A 22 14.68 -7.76 -3.25
C GLY A 22 15.04 -6.82 -2.10
N PHE A 23 14.88 -7.28 -0.87
CA PHE A 23 15.21 -6.50 0.32
C PHE A 23 16.67 -6.05 0.33
N ILE A 24 17.61 -6.90 -0.10
CA ILE A 24 19.04 -6.57 -0.19
C ILE A 24 19.30 -5.44 -1.19
N ASP A 25 18.61 -5.47 -2.33
CA ASP A 25 18.77 -4.46 -3.37
C ASP A 25 18.25 -3.11 -2.88
N ILE A 26 17.08 -3.13 -2.23
CA ILE A 26 16.45 -1.94 -1.63
C ILE A 26 17.37 -1.27 -0.61
N ILE A 27 17.89 -2.03 0.37
CA ILE A 27 18.73 -1.44 1.43
C ILE A 27 20.07 -0.92 0.89
N THR A 28 20.63 -1.59 -0.12
CA THR A 28 21.91 -1.19 -0.73
C THR A 28 21.75 0.12 -1.47
N HIS A 29 20.70 0.22 -2.29
CA HIS A 29 20.35 1.46 -2.99
C HIS A 29 20.16 2.63 -2.03
N PHE A 30 19.45 2.42 -0.91
CA PHE A 30 19.26 3.49 0.07
C PHE A 30 20.53 3.85 0.84
N ALA A 31 21.40 2.89 1.13
CA ALA A 31 22.69 3.17 1.77
C ALA A 31 23.57 4.05 0.88
N GLU A 32 23.59 3.78 -0.43
CA GLU A 32 24.31 4.59 -1.43
C GLU A 32 23.69 5.99 -1.56
N ALA A 33 22.37 6.08 -1.78
CA ALA A 33 21.67 7.34 -1.89
C ALA A 33 21.85 8.24 -0.66
N TRP A 34 21.82 7.66 0.54
CA TRP A 34 22.06 8.38 1.79
C TRP A 34 23.49 8.93 1.91
N LYS A 35 24.48 8.19 1.40
CA LYS A 35 25.90 8.56 1.46
C LYS A 35 26.26 9.61 0.42
N GLU A 36 25.75 9.47 -0.80
CA GLU A 36 26.17 10.26 -1.95
C GLU A 36 25.24 11.43 -2.27
N ASN A 37 23.93 11.28 -2.06
CA ASN A 37 22.91 12.24 -2.47
C ASN A 37 21.89 12.54 -1.38
N LYS A 38 22.39 12.81 -0.17
CA LYS A 38 21.57 13.00 1.04
C LYS A 38 20.50 14.09 0.90
N ASN A 39 20.79 15.18 0.19
CA ASN A 39 19.83 16.26 -0.02
C ASN A 39 18.66 15.80 -0.90
N GLN A 40 18.95 15.14 -2.03
CA GLN A 40 17.93 14.57 -2.92
C GLN A 40 17.06 13.56 -2.18
N PHE A 41 17.67 12.69 -1.37
CA PHE A 41 16.94 11.71 -0.55
C PHE A 41 15.90 12.37 0.37
N PHE A 42 16.22 13.51 0.97
CA PHE A 42 15.27 14.25 1.81
C PHE A 42 14.18 14.96 1.01
N GLU A 43 14.50 15.46 -0.18
CA GLU A 43 13.50 16.04 -1.09
C GLU A 43 12.47 14.98 -1.53
N ASP A 44 12.94 13.80 -1.93
CA ASP A 44 12.08 12.68 -2.34
C ASP A 44 11.20 12.22 -1.17
N THR A 45 11.78 12.12 0.03
CA THR A 45 11.06 11.79 1.27
C THR A 45 9.97 12.83 1.57
N ALA A 46 10.24 14.12 1.37
CA ALA A 46 9.26 15.18 1.59
C ALA A 46 8.08 15.10 0.60
N GLN A 47 8.32 14.69 -0.64
CA GLN A 47 7.26 14.48 -1.63
C GLN A 47 6.34 13.31 -1.23
N ILE A 48 6.92 12.19 -0.77
CA ILE A 48 6.16 11.04 -0.25
C ILE A 48 5.31 11.45 0.94
N GLU A 49 5.88 12.20 1.89
CA GLU A 49 5.17 12.69 3.06
C GLU A 49 3.98 13.60 2.67
N ALA A 50 4.19 14.53 1.73
CA ALA A 50 3.14 15.42 1.24
C ALA A 50 2.00 14.64 0.56
N PHE A 51 2.35 13.66 -0.28
CA PHE A 51 1.36 12.79 -0.93
C PHE A 51 0.53 11.99 0.08
N LEU A 52 1.20 11.40 1.09
CA LEU A 52 0.51 10.64 2.13
C LEU A 52 -0.46 11.51 2.93
N LYS A 53 -0.04 12.71 3.34
CA LYS A 53 -0.90 13.68 4.03
C LYS A 53 -2.14 14.02 3.20
N GLN A 54 -1.95 14.33 1.91
CA GLN A 54 -3.05 14.62 1.01
C GLN A 54 -4.01 13.42 0.84
N SER A 55 -3.48 12.19 0.83
CA SER A 55 -4.30 10.98 0.70
C SER A 55 -5.12 10.67 1.95
N MET A 56 -4.59 11.00 3.13
CA MET A 56 -5.27 10.81 4.42
C MET A 56 -6.39 11.84 4.65
N ASP A 57 -6.29 13.02 4.03
CA ASP A 57 -7.34 14.05 4.07
C ASP A 57 -8.56 13.72 3.18
N LYS A 58 -8.58 12.58 2.49
CA LYS A 58 -9.81 12.11 1.82
C LYS A 58 -10.84 11.76 2.88
N HIS A 59 -11.85 12.63 2.99
CA HIS A 59 -13.03 12.47 3.82
C HIS A 59 -13.55 11.03 3.85
N SER A 60 -13.53 10.44 5.04
CA SER A 60 -14.46 9.39 5.40
C SER A 60 -15.86 10.00 5.40
N GLU A 61 -16.58 9.87 4.29
CA GLU A 61 -18.04 10.03 4.34
C GLU A 61 -18.60 8.99 5.32
N GLU A 62 -19.58 9.37 6.14
CA GLU A 62 -20.28 8.40 6.95
C GLU A 62 -20.88 7.32 6.05
N LEU A 63 -20.55 6.07 6.37
CA LEU A 63 -20.97 4.92 5.59
C LEU A 63 -22.48 4.78 5.73
N LYS A 64 -23.22 5.17 4.68
CA LYS A 64 -24.68 5.09 4.68
C LYS A 64 -25.13 3.66 4.86
N GLN A 65 -26.16 3.44 5.66
CA GLN A 65 -26.72 2.11 5.89
C GLN A 65 -27.18 1.42 4.59
N SER A 66 -27.59 2.20 3.58
CA SER A 66 -27.91 1.68 2.25
C SER A 66 -26.72 0.99 1.57
N VAL A 67 -25.51 1.50 1.74
CA VAL A 67 -24.28 0.91 1.17
C VAL A 67 -24.00 -0.45 1.82
N ILE A 68 -24.17 -0.54 3.15
CA ILE A 68 -24.02 -1.79 3.89
C ILE A 68 -25.04 -2.83 3.40
N GLN A 69 -26.30 -2.41 3.24
CA GLN A 69 -27.37 -3.29 2.78
C GLN A 69 -27.11 -3.80 1.36
N SER A 70 -26.72 -2.92 0.42
CA SER A 70 -26.38 -3.32 -0.94
C SER A 70 -25.19 -4.28 -1.00
N ALA A 71 -24.13 -4.02 -0.24
CA ALA A 71 -22.97 -4.91 -0.17
C ALA A 71 -23.35 -6.29 0.38
N PHE A 72 -24.21 -6.35 1.40
CA PHE A 72 -24.71 -7.61 1.93
C PHE A 72 -25.51 -8.41 0.90
N GLU A 73 -26.43 -7.75 0.18
CA GLU A 73 -27.25 -8.40 -0.85
C GLU A 73 -26.39 -8.94 -2.00
N GLU A 74 -25.39 -8.16 -2.42
CA GLU A 74 -24.43 -8.56 -3.45
C GLU A 74 -23.61 -9.78 -3.03
N LEU A 75 -23.01 -9.74 -1.83
CA LEU A 75 -22.25 -10.88 -1.29
C LEU A 75 -23.12 -12.12 -1.10
N LYS A 76 -24.36 -11.95 -0.64
CA LYS A 76 -25.32 -13.03 -0.50
C LYS A 76 -25.65 -13.67 -1.85
N SER A 77 -25.81 -12.87 -2.90
CA SER A 77 -26.13 -13.39 -4.25
C SER A 77 -24.98 -14.19 -4.86
N GLN A 78 -23.74 -13.91 -4.45
CA GLN A 78 -22.54 -14.60 -4.92
C GLN A 78 -22.18 -15.83 -4.09
N TYR A 79 -22.88 -16.07 -2.97
CA TYR A 79 -22.59 -17.20 -2.10
C TYR A 79 -23.02 -18.51 -2.73
N ASP A 80 -22.10 -19.47 -2.80
CA ASP A 80 -22.40 -20.84 -3.21
C ASP A 80 -22.90 -21.65 -1.98
N PRO A 81 -24.19 -22.03 -1.92
CA PRO A 81 -24.74 -22.78 -0.79
C PRO A 81 -24.34 -24.26 -0.77
N LEU A 82 -23.80 -24.79 -1.87
CA LEU A 82 -23.45 -26.21 -2.01
C LEU A 82 -21.99 -26.46 -1.61
N TYR A 83 -21.08 -25.58 -2.02
CA TYR A 83 -19.64 -25.72 -1.76
C TYR A 83 -19.05 -24.66 -0.82
N GLY A 84 -19.82 -23.60 -0.51
CA GLY A 84 -19.32 -22.46 0.24
C GLY A 84 -18.37 -21.58 -0.59
N GLY A 85 -18.20 -20.33 -0.15
CA GLY A 85 -17.37 -19.33 -0.84
C GLY A 85 -18.18 -18.32 -1.64
N ALA A 86 -17.48 -17.43 -2.33
CA ALA A 86 -18.07 -16.41 -3.22
C ALA A 86 -17.23 -16.29 -4.50
N GLY A 87 -17.91 -16.21 -5.65
CA GLY A 87 -17.28 -16.06 -6.97
C GLY A 87 -17.66 -17.18 -7.96
N ILE A 88 -17.58 -16.88 -9.27
CA ILE A 88 -17.82 -17.86 -10.34
C ILE A 88 -16.60 -18.78 -10.42
N ALA A 89 -16.81 -20.08 -10.28
CA ALA A 89 -15.81 -21.10 -10.59
C ALA A 89 -15.57 -21.20 -12.11
#